data_AF-Q6XHM1-F1
#
_entry.id   AF-Q6XHM1-F1
#
_cell.length_a   1.000
_cell.length_b   1.000
_cell.length_c   1.000
_cell.angle_alpha   90.00
_cell.angle_beta   90.00
_cell.angle_gamma   90.00
#
_symmetry.space_group_name_H-M   'P 1'
#
loop_
_entity.id
_entity.type
_entity.pdbx_description
1 polymer ?
#
loop_
_entity_poly.entity_id
_entity_poly.type
_entity_poly.pdbx_seq_one_letter_code
_entity_poly.pdbx_strand_id
1 'polypeptide(L)'
;MSYKIEPLPDSYAGLGEGPHWDVARQSLYYVDLEAGSLLRYDYGQNKVYKTKIEGETLAGFVLPVEGRPQEFAVGCGRRVVIVNWDGVSTSAKVVRTLFEVQPLMEKNRLNDAKVDPRGRFFGGTMRYIGDEFEFRHGELYRWEAGGQVSVIKGDVGIS
;
A
#
# COMPACT_ATOMS: atom_id res chain seq x y z
N MET A 1 -11.07 -18.81 -26.97
CA MET A 1 -11.61 -18.38 -25.67
C MET A 1 -11.75 -16.87 -25.73
N SER A 2 -12.91 -16.31 -25.38
CA SER A 2 -13.12 -14.86 -25.27
C SER A 2 -13.01 -14.45 -23.81
N TYR A 3 -12.19 -13.44 -23.51
CA TYR A 3 -12.15 -12.83 -22.18
C TYR A 3 -13.30 -11.84 -22.06
N LYS A 4 -13.92 -11.79 -20.88
CA LYS A 4 -14.90 -10.77 -20.51
C LYS A 4 -14.21 -9.75 -19.62
N ILE A 5 -14.34 -8.47 -19.96
CA ILE A 5 -13.81 -7.35 -19.17
C ILE A 5 -15.01 -6.62 -18.59
N GLU A 6 -15.08 -6.52 -17.27
CA GLU A 6 -16.17 -5.87 -16.55
C GLU A 6 -15.61 -4.92 -15.50
N PRO A 7 -16.16 -3.71 -15.37
CA PRO A 7 -15.80 -2.82 -14.27
C PRO A 7 -16.36 -3.36 -12.95
N LEU A 8 -15.60 -3.16 -11.87
CA LEU A 8 -16.12 -3.35 -10.53
C LEU A 8 -17.07 -2.19 -10.18
N PRO A 9 -18.13 -2.44 -9.39
CA PRO A 9 -19.06 -1.38 -8.98
C PRO A 9 -18.40 -0.39 -8.04
N ASP A 10 -18.65 0.91 -8.24
CA ASP A 10 -18.15 2.00 -7.39
C ASP A 10 -16.64 1.95 -7.09
N SER A 11 -15.85 1.46 -8.04
CA SER A 11 -14.43 1.14 -7.82
C SER A 11 -13.46 2.29 -8.11
N TYR A 12 -13.97 3.52 -8.28
CA TYR A 12 -13.15 4.66 -8.70
C TYR A 12 -12.09 5.03 -7.64
N ALA A 13 -10.86 5.13 -8.12
CA ALA A 13 -9.69 5.67 -7.42
C ALA A 13 -9.02 6.66 -8.37
N GLY A 14 -8.51 7.79 -7.84
CA GLY A 14 -7.76 8.75 -8.66
C GLY A 14 -6.50 8.10 -9.24
N LEU A 15 -5.76 7.40 -8.38
CA LEU A 15 -4.66 6.51 -8.76
C LEU A 15 -4.79 5.18 -8.00
N GLY A 16 -5.46 4.21 -8.64
CA GLY A 16 -5.69 2.88 -8.08
C GLY A 16 -4.44 2.00 -8.16
N GLU A 17 -3.93 1.53 -7.02
CA GLU A 17 -2.65 0.80 -6.95
C GLU A 17 -2.68 -0.36 -5.96
N GLY A 18 -1.62 -1.18 -5.97
CA GLY A 18 -1.34 -2.20 -4.96
C GLY A 18 -2.46 -3.24 -4.73
N PRO A 19 -3.04 -3.87 -5.78
CA PRO A 19 -4.08 -4.87 -5.61
C PRO A 19 -3.58 -6.11 -4.85
N HIS A 20 -4.32 -6.49 -3.82
CA HIS A 20 -4.07 -7.66 -2.98
C HIS A 20 -5.36 -8.48 -2.81
N TRP A 21 -5.35 -9.72 -3.28
CA TRP A 21 -6.46 -10.65 -3.08
C TRP A 21 -6.32 -11.42 -1.77
N ASP A 22 -7.28 -11.24 -0.86
CA ASP A 22 -7.41 -12.03 0.36
C ASP A 22 -8.36 -13.20 0.10
N VAL A 23 -7.80 -14.40 0.01
CA VAL A 23 -8.54 -15.64 -0.23
C VAL A 23 -9.50 -15.97 0.90
N ALA A 24 -9.12 -15.73 2.17
CA ALA A 24 -9.96 -16.09 3.30
C ALA A 24 -11.22 -15.21 3.36
N ARG A 25 -11.10 -13.95 2.95
CA ARG A 25 -12.22 -12.99 2.90
C ARG A 25 -12.93 -12.92 1.56
N GLN A 26 -12.40 -13.56 0.52
CA GLN A 26 -12.86 -13.39 -0.86
C GLN A 26 -12.99 -11.91 -1.23
N SER A 27 -11.93 -11.15 -0.94
CA SER A 27 -11.94 -9.69 -1.08
C SER A 27 -10.66 -9.22 -1.77
N LEU A 28 -10.82 -8.25 -2.68
CA LEU A 28 -9.70 -7.52 -3.27
C LEU A 28 -9.50 -6.22 -2.49
N TYR A 29 -8.33 -6.06 -1.89
CA TYR A 29 -7.88 -4.82 -1.28
C TYR A 29 -6.99 -4.06 -2.26
N TYR A 30 -7.11 -2.74 -2.28
CA TYR A 30 -6.27 -1.86 -3.08
C TYR A 30 -6.30 -0.45 -2.48
N VAL A 31 -5.50 0.46 -3.00
CA VAL A 31 -5.42 1.85 -2.52
C VAL A 31 -5.88 2.83 -3.58
N ASP A 32 -6.25 4.03 -3.13
CA ASP A 32 -6.31 5.23 -3.95
C ASP A 32 -5.19 6.14 -3.45
N LEU A 33 -4.08 6.14 -4.22
CA LEU A 33 -2.79 6.64 -3.76
C LEU A 33 -2.85 8.11 -3.40
N GLU A 34 -3.34 8.94 -4.31
CA GLU A 34 -3.42 10.39 -4.13
C GLU A 34 -4.50 10.79 -3.11
N ALA A 35 -5.46 9.91 -2.85
CA ALA A 35 -6.49 10.12 -1.85
C ALA A 35 -6.11 9.57 -0.47
N GLY A 36 -4.95 8.94 -0.27
CA GLY A 36 -4.56 8.31 1.00
C GLY A 36 -5.65 7.39 1.57
N SER A 37 -6.26 6.59 0.71
CA SER A 37 -7.47 5.81 1.03
C SER A 37 -7.27 4.33 0.74
N LEU A 38 -7.95 3.47 1.50
CA LEU A 38 -8.04 2.04 1.24
C LEU A 38 -9.39 1.70 0.61
N LEU A 39 -9.38 0.72 -0.29
CA LEU A 39 -10.57 0.18 -0.93
C LEU A 39 -10.60 -1.33 -0.74
N ARG A 40 -11.80 -1.87 -0.55
CA ARG A 40 -12.08 -3.31 -0.51
C ARG A 40 -13.24 -3.61 -1.43
N TYR A 41 -12.99 -4.35 -2.49
CA TYR A 41 -14.05 -5.03 -3.22
C TYR A 41 -14.37 -6.37 -2.55
N ASP A 42 -15.60 -6.52 -2.09
CA ASP A 42 -16.15 -7.78 -1.60
C ASP A 42 -16.81 -8.53 -2.77
N TYR A 43 -16.26 -9.71 -3.10
CA TYR A 43 -16.72 -10.49 -4.24
C TYR A 43 -18.13 -11.06 -4.03
N GLY A 44 -18.44 -11.52 -2.82
CA GLY A 44 -19.73 -12.13 -2.50
C GLY A 44 -20.88 -11.13 -2.54
N GLN A 45 -20.61 -9.89 -2.13
CA GLN A 45 -21.59 -8.80 -2.13
C GLN A 45 -21.62 -8.02 -3.44
N ASN A 46 -20.63 -8.23 -4.32
CA ASN A 46 -20.36 -7.39 -5.47
C ASN A 46 -20.38 -5.90 -5.12
N LYS A 47 -19.56 -5.52 -4.12
CA LYS A 47 -19.60 -4.17 -3.53
C LYS A 47 -18.20 -3.68 -3.18
N VAL A 48 -17.93 -2.41 -3.44
CA VAL A 48 -16.72 -1.73 -2.98
C VAL A 48 -17.00 -0.93 -1.71
N TYR A 49 -16.12 -1.07 -0.74
CA TYR A 49 -16.01 -0.24 0.45
C TYR A 49 -14.78 0.66 0.34
N LYS A 50 -14.90 1.91 0.76
CA LYS A 50 -13.81 2.91 0.72
C LYS A 50 -13.67 3.57 2.08
N THR A 51 -12.42 3.74 2.52
CA THR A 51 -12.09 4.45 3.75
C THR A 51 -10.96 5.44 3.54
N LYS A 52 -11.05 6.61 4.19
CA LYS A 52 -9.92 7.53 4.32
C LYS A 52 -9.07 7.10 5.52
N ILE A 53 -7.75 7.13 5.37
CA ILE A 53 -6.85 6.94 6.51
C ILE A 53 -6.71 8.31 7.20
N GLU A 54 -7.06 8.37 8.49
CA GLU A 54 -7.00 9.60 9.28
C GLU A 54 -5.58 10.19 9.27
N GLY A 55 -5.45 11.46 8.87
CA GLY A 55 -4.19 12.19 8.87
C GLY A 55 -3.25 11.91 7.69
N GLU A 56 -3.59 10.99 6.78
CA GLU A 56 -2.71 10.60 5.68
C GLU A 56 -3.22 11.09 4.32
N THR A 57 -2.30 11.60 3.49
CA THR A 57 -2.61 12.08 2.13
C THR A 57 -2.17 11.11 1.04
N LEU A 58 -1.31 10.13 1.36
CA LEU A 58 -0.78 9.15 0.42
C LEU A 58 -0.95 7.71 0.94
N ALA A 59 -1.24 6.78 0.04
CA ALA A 59 -1.27 5.34 0.32
C ALA A 59 -0.75 4.55 -0.91
N GLY A 60 0.48 4.01 -0.87
CA GLY A 60 1.10 3.34 -2.03
C GLY A 60 0.67 1.87 -2.21
N PHE A 61 0.42 1.17 -1.11
CA PHE A 61 0.05 -0.25 -1.10
C PHE A 61 -0.74 -0.60 0.15
N VAL A 62 -1.40 -1.76 0.14
CA VAL A 62 -2.10 -2.32 1.30
C VAL A 62 -1.81 -3.82 1.43
N LEU A 63 -1.37 -4.24 2.62
CA LEU A 63 -0.98 -5.63 2.90
C LEU A 63 -1.66 -6.10 4.19
N PRO A 64 -2.50 -7.14 4.16
CA PRO A 64 -3.09 -7.72 5.37
C PRO A 64 -2.03 -8.22 6.35
N VAL A 65 -2.26 -8.06 7.65
CA VAL A 65 -1.36 -8.56 8.70
C VAL A 65 -1.83 -9.93 9.20
N GLU A 66 -0.93 -10.93 9.13
CA GLU A 66 -1.22 -12.29 9.59
C GLU A 66 -1.68 -12.32 11.05
N GLY A 67 -2.75 -13.08 11.32
CA GLY A 67 -3.35 -13.21 12.65
C GLY A 67 -4.04 -11.94 13.18
N ARG A 68 -4.07 -10.84 12.42
CA ARG A 68 -4.66 -9.56 12.85
C ARG A 68 -5.68 -9.07 11.84
N PRO A 69 -6.94 -9.54 11.93
CA PRO A 69 -7.89 -9.46 10.82
C PRO A 69 -8.38 -8.05 10.45
N GLN A 70 -8.06 -7.04 11.25
CA GLN A 70 -8.41 -5.65 11.01
C GLN A 70 -7.16 -4.76 10.90
N GLU A 71 -5.96 -5.33 10.92
CA GLU A 71 -4.72 -4.57 10.74
C GLU A 71 -4.16 -4.77 9.33
N PHE A 72 -3.75 -3.66 8.71
CA PHE A 72 -3.13 -3.61 7.40
C PHE A 72 -1.83 -2.82 7.47
N ALA A 73 -0.76 -3.32 6.85
CA ALA A 73 0.43 -2.53 6.60
C ALA A 73 0.21 -1.70 5.32
N VAL A 74 0.43 -0.39 5.42
CA VAL A 74 0.16 0.59 4.36
C VAL A 74 1.38 1.49 4.17
N GLY A 75 1.76 1.77 2.92
CA GLY A 75 2.80 2.74 2.59
C GLY A 75 2.25 4.16 2.58
N CYS A 76 2.51 4.96 3.62
CA CYS A 76 2.07 6.35 3.72
C CYS A 76 3.27 7.30 3.60
N GLY A 77 3.45 7.91 2.43
CA GLY A 77 4.66 8.67 2.12
C GLY A 77 5.88 7.75 2.22
N ARG A 78 6.84 8.06 3.11
CA ARG A 78 8.02 7.22 3.37
C ARG A 78 7.89 6.26 4.54
N ARG A 79 6.72 6.21 5.16
CA ARG A 79 6.45 5.35 6.32
C ARG A 79 5.69 4.12 5.89
N VAL A 80 6.05 2.97 6.45
CA VAL A 80 5.13 1.84 6.52
C VAL A 80 4.42 1.94 7.86
N VAL A 81 3.10 2.11 7.82
CA VAL A 81 2.25 2.22 9.01
C VAL A 81 1.34 1.01 9.12
N ILE A 82 0.92 0.71 10.34
CA ILE A 82 -0.20 -0.19 10.59
C ILE A 82 -1.47 0.62 10.73
N VAL A 83 -2.45 0.32 9.88
CA VAL A 83 -3.78 0.89 9.90
C VAL A 83 -4.76 -0.13 10.47
N ASN A 84 -5.64 0.30 11.37
CA ASN A 84 -6.80 -0.46 11.79
C ASN A 84 -8.04 -0.07 10.97
N TRP A 85 -8.68 -1.06 10.38
CA TRP A 85 -9.91 -0.91 9.60
C TRP A 85 -10.73 -2.19 9.65
N ASP A 86 -12.04 -2.06 9.86
CA ASP A 86 -13.00 -3.18 9.85
C ASP A 86 -13.37 -3.65 8.43
N GLY A 87 -12.86 -2.97 7.40
CA GLY A 87 -13.13 -3.25 6.00
C GLY A 87 -14.43 -2.66 5.47
N VAL A 88 -15.20 -1.90 6.27
CA VAL A 88 -16.51 -1.36 5.89
C VAL A 88 -16.75 0.09 6.31
N SER A 89 -16.12 0.54 7.40
CA SER A 89 -16.18 1.91 7.91
C SER A 89 -15.53 2.88 6.93
N THR A 90 -15.97 4.14 6.95
CA THR A 90 -15.46 5.19 6.06
C THR A 90 -14.21 5.90 6.61
N SER A 91 -13.81 5.58 7.83
CA SER A 91 -12.58 6.07 8.47
C SER A 91 -11.75 4.92 9.01
N ALA A 92 -10.44 5.00 8.82
CA ALA A 92 -9.45 4.03 9.30
C ALA A 92 -8.34 4.76 10.05
N LYS A 93 -7.77 4.12 11.07
CA LYS A 93 -6.85 4.78 12.01
C LYS A 93 -5.46 4.22 11.92
N VAL A 94 -4.45 5.09 11.89
CA VAL A 94 -3.06 4.68 12.09
C VAL A 94 -2.88 4.26 13.55
N VAL A 95 -2.41 3.03 13.76
CA VAL A 95 -2.14 2.46 15.10
C VAL A 95 -0.69 2.68 15.50
N ARG A 96 0.25 2.50 14.55
CA ARG A 96 1.69 2.66 14.77
C ARG A 96 2.43 2.77 13.44
N THR A 97 3.60 3.41 13.45
CA THR A 97 4.58 3.30 12.36
C THR A 97 5.42 2.04 12.57
N LEU A 98 5.55 1.18 11.55
CA LEU A 98 6.48 0.04 11.58
C LEU A 98 7.92 0.51 11.39
N PHE A 99 8.14 1.31 10.34
CA PHE A 99 9.43 1.93 10.04
C PHE A 99 9.24 3.08 9.05
N GLU A 100 10.27 3.92 8.95
CA GLU A 100 10.40 4.98 7.95
C GLU A 100 11.69 4.76 7.17
N VAL A 101 11.65 5.04 5.87
CA VAL A 101 12.81 4.96 4.97
C VAL A 101 13.18 6.35 4.46
N GLN A 102 14.45 6.57 4.10
CA GLN A 102 14.92 7.85 3.53
C GLN A 102 14.38 9.11 4.25
N PRO A 103 14.53 9.25 5.58
CA PRO A 103 13.91 10.35 6.33
C PRO A 103 14.33 11.74 5.84
N LEU A 104 15.50 11.86 5.20
CA LEU A 104 16.01 13.12 4.63
C LEU A 104 15.59 13.37 3.17
N MET A 105 14.94 12.41 2.49
CA MET A 105 14.48 12.57 1.10
C MET A 105 13.01 12.99 1.07
N GLU A 106 12.72 14.23 1.46
CA GLU A 106 11.36 14.74 1.61
C GLU A 106 10.49 14.61 0.34
N LYS A 107 11.12 14.61 -0.83
CA LYS A 107 10.48 14.48 -2.15
C LYS A 107 10.23 13.05 -2.60
N ASN A 108 10.62 12.06 -1.79
CA ASN A 108 10.37 10.65 -2.05
C ASN A 108 9.15 10.14 -1.29
N ARG A 109 8.54 9.10 -1.86
CA ARG A 109 7.52 8.25 -1.23
C ARG A 109 7.80 6.78 -1.54
N LEU A 110 7.24 5.89 -0.75
CA LEU A 110 7.03 4.50 -1.14
C LEU A 110 6.06 4.45 -2.33
N ASN A 111 6.31 3.50 -3.22
CA ASN A 111 5.49 3.25 -4.40
C ASN A 111 4.78 1.91 -4.26
N ASP A 112 5.35 0.82 -4.77
CA ASP A 112 4.77 -0.51 -4.59
C ASP A 112 5.48 -1.33 -3.49
N ALA A 113 4.77 -2.31 -2.96
CA ALA A 113 5.31 -3.32 -2.08
C ALA A 113 4.56 -4.64 -2.14
N LYS A 114 5.27 -5.71 -1.83
CA LYS A 114 4.71 -7.06 -1.70
C LYS A 114 5.43 -7.85 -0.63
N VAL A 115 4.74 -8.84 -0.09
CA VAL A 115 5.32 -9.81 0.83
C VAL A 115 5.70 -11.06 0.03
N ASP A 116 6.89 -11.58 0.26
CA ASP A 116 7.30 -12.85 -0.33
C ASP A 116 6.62 -14.05 0.37
N PRO A 117 6.74 -15.29 -0.15
CA PRO A 117 6.11 -16.46 0.45
C PRO A 117 6.58 -16.81 1.88
N ARG A 118 7.63 -16.14 2.39
CA ARG A 118 8.15 -16.33 3.75
C ARG A 118 7.70 -15.23 4.70
N GLY A 119 6.82 -14.32 4.27
CA GLY A 119 6.36 -13.23 5.12
C GLY A 119 7.29 -12.02 5.14
N ARG A 120 8.32 -11.96 4.27
CA ARG A 120 9.25 -10.84 4.23
C ARG A 120 8.70 -9.74 3.32
N PHE A 121 8.64 -8.53 3.85
CA PHE A 121 8.26 -7.34 3.11
C PHE A 121 9.35 -6.95 2.10
N PHE A 122 8.94 -6.60 0.90
CA PHE A 122 9.74 -5.92 -0.11
C PHE A 122 8.97 -4.70 -0.61
N GLY A 123 9.59 -3.54 -0.63
CA GLY A 123 8.95 -2.33 -1.13
C GLY A 123 9.96 -1.30 -1.57
N GLY A 124 9.54 -0.43 -2.47
CA GLY A 124 10.43 0.50 -3.15
C GLY A 124 10.03 1.95 -2.99
N THR A 125 10.99 2.86 -3.06
CA THR A 125 10.73 4.30 -3.12
C THR A 125 10.95 4.88 -4.51
N MET A 126 10.30 6.01 -4.74
CA MET A 126 10.52 6.86 -5.92
C MET A 126 10.40 8.33 -5.50
N ARG A 127 10.94 9.22 -6.33
CA ARG A 127 10.63 10.64 -6.26
C ARG A 127 9.19 10.89 -6.75
N TYR A 128 8.45 11.78 -6.10
CA TYR A 128 7.09 12.14 -6.52
C TYR A 128 6.85 13.67 -6.62
N ILE A 129 7.87 14.48 -6.34
CA ILE A 129 7.81 15.94 -6.49
C ILE A 129 8.84 16.40 -7.53
N GLY A 130 8.35 17.01 -8.61
CA GLY A 130 9.16 17.42 -9.76
C GLY A 130 9.29 16.29 -10.80
N ASP A 131 10.36 16.31 -11.59
CA ASP A 131 10.63 15.25 -12.56
C ASP A 131 11.11 13.98 -11.84
N GLU A 132 10.32 12.91 -11.96
CA GLU A 132 10.57 11.60 -11.33
C GLU A 132 11.73 10.84 -12.00
N PHE A 133 12.11 11.23 -13.22
CA PHE A 133 13.17 10.59 -14.00
C PHE A 133 14.50 11.34 -13.96
N GLU A 134 14.49 12.59 -13.49
CA GLU A 134 15.69 13.43 -13.37
C GLU A 134 16.72 12.82 -12.42
N PHE A 135 16.26 12.15 -11.34
CA PHE A 135 17.12 11.59 -10.31
C PHE A 135 16.75 10.16 -9.94
N ARG A 136 17.77 9.35 -9.66
CA ARG A 136 17.62 7.96 -9.23
C ARG A 136 17.69 7.83 -7.70
N HIS A 137 16.82 8.56 -7.01
CA HIS A 137 16.78 8.60 -5.55
C HIS A 137 15.96 7.48 -4.91
N GLY A 138 15.38 6.57 -5.70
CA GLY A 138 14.68 5.40 -5.21
C GLY A 138 15.64 4.35 -4.64
N GLU A 139 15.12 3.59 -3.69
CA GLU A 139 15.76 2.42 -3.10
C GLU A 139 14.74 1.28 -2.99
N LEU A 140 15.20 0.04 -3.14
CA LEU A 140 14.45 -1.17 -2.84
C LEU A 140 14.82 -1.67 -1.46
N TYR A 141 13.82 -1.97 -0.63
CA TYR A 141 14.00 -2.40 0.76
C TYR A 141 13.48 -3.81 0.99
N ARG A 142 14.03 -4.46 2.02
CA ARG A 142 13.47 -5.66 2.64
C ARG A 142 13.34 -5.46 4.14
N TRP A 143 12.24 -5.97 4.69
CA TRP A 143 12.02 -6.06 6.13
C TRP A 143 11.43 -7.41 6.52
N GLU A 144 11.77 -7.87 7.72
CA GLU A 144 11.25 -9.09 8.34
C GLU A 144 10.88 -8.77 9.80
N ALA A 145 9.86 -9.44 10.32
CA ALA A 145 9.38 -9.22 11.68
C ALA A 145 10.51 -9.37 12.72
N GLY A 146 10.63 -8.39 13.61
CA GLY A 146 11.70 -8.33 14.62
C GLY A 146 13.05 -7.84 14.11
N GLY A 147 13.20 -7.63 12.80
CA GLY A 147 14.39 -7.07 12.17
C GLY A 147 14.32 -5.56 11.92
N GLN A 148 15.45 -5.01 11.46
CA GLN A 148 15.52 -3.66 10.91
C GLN A 148 15.26 -3.69 9.40
N VAL A 149 14.72 -2.59 8.88
CA VAL A 149 14.56 -2.41 7.43
C VAL A 149 15.95 -2.31 6.80
N SER A 150 16.16 -3.01 5.68
CA SER A 150 17.45 -3.10 5.00
C SER A 150 17.31 -2.67 3.54
N VAL A 151 18.28 -1.89 3.06
CA VAL A 151 18.37 -1.54 1.63
C VAL A 151 18.94 -2.74 0.87
N ILE A 152 18.23 -3.17 -0.18
CA ILE A 152 18.67 -4.22 -1.10
C ILE A 152 19.39 -3.60 -2.29
N LYS A 153 18.86 -2.48 -2.79
CA LYS A 153 19.40 -1.79 -3.97
C LYS A 153 19.11 -0.29 -3.87
N GLY A 154 20.16 0.52 -3.99
CA GLY A 154 20.03 1.97 -4.20
C GLY A 154 20.19 2.33 -5.68
N ASP A 155 20.20 3.63 -5.96
CA ASP A 155 20.29 4.17 -7.33
C ASP A 155 19.21 3.59 -8.24
N VAL A 156 17.96 3.59 -7.75
CA VAL A 156 16.77 3.17 -8.48
C VAL A 156 16.00 4.43 -8.90
N GLY A 157 15.48 4.48 -10.12
CA GLY A 157 14.62 5.59 -10.54
C GLY A 157 13.26 5.51 -9.86
N ILE A 158 12.47 4.54 -10.31
CA ILE A 158 11.17 4.18 -9.75
C ILE A 158 11.26 2.71 -9.35
N SER A 159 10.82 2.40 -8.14
CA SER A 159 10.74 1.03 -7.61
C SER A 159 9.31 0.66 -7.25
#